data_AF-A0A497GXN6-F1
#
_entry.id   AF-A0A497GXN6-F1
#
_cell.length_a   1.000
_cell.length_b   1.000
_cell.length_c   1.000
_cell.angle_alpha   90.00
_cell.angle_beta   90.00
_cell.angle_gamma   90.00
#
_symmetry.space_group_name_H-M   'P 1'
#
loop_
_entity.id
_entity.type
_entity.pdbx_description
1 polymer ?
#
loop_
_entity_poly.entity_id
_entity_poly.type
_entity_poly.pdbx_seq_one_letter_code
_entity_poly.pdbx_strand_id
1 'polypeptide(L)' 'MPTCDVVGCDREAVRAVSREEARKVFRLKEGRGKAHLCREHYKEFKKKTKKERKLRYLAWRG' A
#
# COMPACT_ATOMS: atom_id res chain seq x y z
N MET A 1 11.96 0.86 -16.50
CA MET A 1 10.64 1.24 -15.94
C MET A 1 10.47 0.50 -14.63
N PRO A 2 10.13 1.16 -13.51
CA PRO A 2 9.90 0.46 -12.25
C PRO A 2 8.59 -0.33 -12.35
N THR A 3 8.65 -1.63 -12.08
CA THR A 3 7.47 -2.51 -11.95
C THR A 3 6.95 -2.48 -10.52
N CYS A 4 5.68 -2.87 -10.36
CA CYS A 4 5.07 -2.92 -9.04
C CYS A 4 5.82 -3.91 -8.13
N ASP A 5 6.16 -3.49 -6.91
CA ASP A 5 6.78 -4.32 -5.88
C ASP A 5 5.82 -5.37 -5.29
N VAL A 6 4.54 -5.36 -5.66
CA VAL A 6 3.55 -6.35 -5.19
C VAL A 6 3.87 -7.71 -5.82
N VAL A 7 3.93 -8.75 -4.97
CA VAL A 7 4.13 -10.13 -5.42
C VAL A 7 2.95 -10.54 -6.30
N GLY A 8 3.23 -10.98 -7.53
CA GLY A 8 2.21 -11.29 -8.53
C GLY A 8 1.71 -10.08 -9.32
N CYS A 9 2.42 -8.94 -9.30
CA CYS A 9 2.12 -7.80 -10.14
C CYS A 9 3.31 -7.40 -11.02
N ASP A 10 3.04 -7.28 -12.32
CA ASP A 10 3.99 -6.84 -13.34
C ASP A 10 3.54 -5.54 -14.04
N ARG A 11 2.60 -4.82 -13.41
CA ARG A 11 2.17 -3.50 -13.90
C ARG A 11 3.21 -2.43 -13.61
N GLU A 12 3.19 -1.40 -14.44
CA GLU A 12 4.07 -0.24 -14.30
C GLU A 12 3.78 0.51 -12.99
N ALA A 13 4.82 0.76 -12.21
CA ALA A 13 4.70 1.47 -10.96
C ALA A 13 4.70 2.98 -11.20
N VAL A 14 3.67 3.64 -10.67
CA VAL A 14 3.43 5.07 -10.89
C VAL A 14 3.69 5.90 -9.62
N ARG A 15 3.74 5.26 -8.45
CA ARG A 15 4.00 5.92 -7.16
C ARG A 15 4.79 5.03 -6.23
N ALA A 16 5.61 5.63 -5.38
CA ALA A 16 6.27 4.95 -4.27
C ALA A 16 5.59 5.31 -2.93
N VAL A 17 5.36 4.32 -2.07
CA VAL A 17 4.79 4.50 -0.72
C VAL A 17 5.69 3.86 0.34
N SER A 18 5.43 4.13 1.62
CA SER A 18 6.15 3.47 2.72
C SER A 18 5.96 1.97 2.64
N ARG A 19 7.09 1.24 2.56
CA ARG A 19 7.10 -0.22 2.45
C ARG A 19 6.44 -0.88 3.66
N GLU A 20 6.62 -0.29 4.84
CA GLU A 20 6.03 -0.78 6.10
C GLU A 20 4.50 -0.79 6.06
N GLU A 21 3.87 0.32 5.66
CA GLU A 21 2.41 0.37 5.53
C GLU A 21 1.93 -0.54 4.39
N ALA A 22 2.64 -0.54 3.25
CA ALA A 22 2.28 -1.37 2.12
C ALA A 22 2.39 -2.88 2.45
N ARG A 23 3.35 -3.31 3.27
CA ARG A 23 3.50 -4.69 3.76
C ARG A 23 2.32 -5.16 4.62
N LYS A 24 1.66 -4.25 5.33
CA LYS A 24 0.44 -4.56 6.12
C LYS A 24 -0.75 -4.89 5.22
N VAL A 25 -0.72 -4.43 3.97
CA VAL A 25 -1.85 -4.48 3.06
C VAL A 25 -1.65 -5.48 1.91
N PHE A 26 -0.43 -5.54 1.39
CA PHE A 26 -0.03 -6.38 0.26
C PHE A 26 1.25 -7.13 0.58
N ARG A 27 1.44 -8.28 -0.07
CA ARG A 27 2.71 -9.01 -0.03
C ARG A 27 3.66 -8.35 -1.03
N LEU A 28 4.74 -7.78 -0.53
CA LEU A 28 5.77 -7.11 -1.34
C LEU A 28 6.96 -8.04 -1.57
N LYS A 29 7.61 -7.90 -2.72
CA LYS A 29 8.90 -8.53 -3.04
C LYS A 29 9.96 -8.06 -2.04
N GLU A 30 11.12 -8.70 -2.01
CA GLU A 30 12.22 -8.24 -1.15
C GLU A 30 12.80 -6.90 -1.63
N GLY A 31 13.19 -6.03 -0.70
CA GLY A 31 13.77 -4.72 -1.00
C GLY A 31 13.76 -3.77 0.19
N ARG A 32 14.49 -2.66 0.07
CA ARG A 32 14.70 -1.69 1.15
C ARG A 32 14.13 -0.31 0.77
N GLY A 33 13.61 0.43 1.75
CA GLY A 33 13.08 1.79 1.56
C GLY A 33 11.59 1.84 1.22
N LYS A 34 11.24 2.31 0.02
CA LYS A 34 9.85 2.51 -0.44
C LYS A 34 9.39 1.37 -1.34
N ALA A 35 8.09 1.11 -1.37
CA ALA A 35 7.46 0.15 -2.28
C ALA A 35 6.84 0.88 -3.46
N HIS A 36 7.21 0.48 -4.67
CA HIS A 36 6.65 0.99 -5.91
C HIS A 36 5.32 0.30 -6.20
N LEU A 37 4.25 1.08 -6.26
CA LEU A 37 2.88 0.61 -6.52
C LEU A 37 2.37 1.14 -7.86
N CYS A 38 1.66 0.28 -8.58
CA CYS A 38 0.87 0.69 -9.74
C CYS A 38 -0.38 1.46 -9.29
N ARG A 39 -1.06 2.10 -10.25
CA ARG A 39 -2.23 2.97 -9.97
C ARG A 39 -3.35 2.24 -9.23
N GLU A 40 -3.55 0.95 -9.52
CA GLU A 40 -4.56 0.11 -8.88
C GLU A 40 -4.20 -0.24 -7.44
N HIS A 41 -2.99 -0.76 -7.19
CA HIS A 41 -2.54 -1.08 -5.83
C HIS A 41 -2.47 0.17 -4.96
N TYR A 42 -2.13 1.33 -5.52
CA TYR A 42 -2.17 2.59 -4.79
C TYR A 42 -3.60 2.99 -4.38
N LYS A 43 -4.61 2.76 -5.23
CA LYS A 43 -6.02 2.99 -4.88
C LYS A 43 -6.49 2.05 -3.78
N GLU A 44 -6.17 0.76 -3.88
CA GLU A 44 -6.51 -0.22 -2.83
C GLU A 44 -5.79 0.08 -1.51
N PHE A 45 -4.50 0.42 -1.58
CA PHE A 45 -3.70 0.87 -0.45
C PHE A 45 -4.41 2.01 0.29
N LYS A 46 -4.78 3.07 -0.44
CA LYS A 46 -5.51 4.22 0.11
C LYS A 46 -6.88 3.82 0.68
N LYS A 47 -7.62 2.91 0.04
CA LYS A 47 -8.93 2.47 0.56
C LYS A 47 -8.78 1.75 1.91
N LYS A 48 -7.81 0.84 2.02
CA LYS A 48 -7.58 0.07 3.25
C LYS A 48 -7.03 0.95 4.38
N THR A 49 -6.03 1.79 4.10
CA THR A 49 -5.50 2.76 5.09
C THR A 49 -6.52 3.83 5.50
N LYS A 50 -7.40 4.27 4.60
CA LYS A 50 -8.47 5.23 4.94
C LYS A 50 -9.60 4.59 5.74
N LYS A 51 -9.91 3.30 5.53
CA LYS A 51 -10.85 2.53 6.38
C LYS A 51 -10.32 2.38 7.81
N GLU A 52 -9.04 2.05 7.96
CA GLU A 52 -8.34 2.02 9.26
C GLU A 52 -8.47 3.36 10.02
N ARG A 53 -8.24 4.49 9.34
CA ARG A 53 -8.42 5.83 9.96
C ARG A 53 -9.85 6.10 10.42
N LYS A 54 -10.86 5.58 9.71
CA LYS A 54 -12.27 5.79 10.05
C LYS A 54 -12.71 4.93 11.23
N LEU A 55 -12.21 3.69 11.32
CA LEU A 55 -12.45 2.80 12.47
C LEU A 55 -11.80 3.33 13.76
N ARG A 56 -10.58 3.86 13.68
CA ARG A 56 -9.88 4.43 14.84
C ARG A 56 -10.60 5.63 15.46
N TYR A 57 -11.37 6.38 14.66
CA TYR A 57 -12.16 7.52 15.14
C TYR A 57 -13.39 7.09 15.95
N LEU A 58 -13.99 5.93 15.63
CA LEU A 58 -15.12 5.37 16.39
C LEU A 58 -14.69 4.82 17.74
N ALA A 59 -13.46 4.31 17.85
CA ALA A 59 -12.91 3.78 19.10
C ALA A 59 -12.49 4.84 20.13
N TRP A 60 -12.47 6.13 19.76
CA TRP A 60 -12.05 7.24 20.64
C TRP A 60 -13.19 7.94 21.37
N ARG A 61 -14.44 7.47 21.21
CA ARG A 61 -15.64 8.09 21.82
C ARG A 61 -16.47 7.09 22.64
N GLY A 62 -15.81 6.05 23.16
CA GLY A 62 -16.37 5.13 24.15
C GLY A 62 -15.74 5.39 25.50
#